data_AF-A0A661M6R1-F1
#
_entry.id   AF-A0A661M6R1-F1
#
_cell.length_a   1.000
_cell.length_b   1.000
_cell.length_c   1.000
_cell.angle_alpha   90.00
_cell.angle_beta   90.00
_cell.angle_gamma   90.00
#
_symmetry.space_group_name_H-M   'P 1'
#
loop_
_entity.id
_entity.type
_entity.pdbx_description
1 polymer ?
#
loop_
_entity_poly.entity_id
_entity_poly.type
_entity_poly.pdbx_seq_one_letter_code
_entity_poly.pdbx_strand_id
1 'polypeptide(L)' 'MPERKAYSQAFNTGRYEKVTGLFGKYDNVRRLWEDQITSIFLRPHLNNLVDYKKKRLERLRILDLGCGAADGYDLIMGVT' A
#
# COMPACT_ATOMS: atom_id res chain seq x y z
N MET A 1 -2.88 -7.77 -26.67
CA MET A 1 -3.98 -7.67 -25.69
C MET A 1 -4.18 -6.22 -25.28
N PRO A 2 -5.42 -5.72 -25.30
CA PRO A 2 -5.74 -4.33 -24.94
C PRO A 2 -5.33 -3.97 -23.51
N GLU A 3 -5.40 -4.92 -22.58
CA GLU A 3 -4.98 -4.76 -21.18
C GLU A 3 -3.49 -4.41 -21.03
N ARG A 4 -2.63 -5.08 -21.81
CA ARG A 4 -1.18 -4.77 -21.82
C ARG A 4 -0.91 -3.36 -22.33
N LYS A 5 -1.67 -2.89 -23.34
CA LYS A 5 -1.57 -1.52 -23.85
C LYS A 5 -2.01 -0.50 -22.80
N ALA A 6 -3.12 -0.74 -22.11
CA ALA A 6 -3.62 0.15 -21.06
C ALA A 6 -2.63 0.26 -19.89
N TYR A 7 -2.06 -0.88 -19.46
CA TYR A 7 -1.05 -0.90 -18.40
C TYR A 7 0.23 -0.17 -18.82
N SER A 8 0.76 -0.47 -20.01
CA SER A 8 1.95 0.21 -20.55
C SER A 8 1.72 1.71 -20.74
N GLN A 9 0.52 2.12 -21.14
CA GLN A 9 0.17 3.53 -21.24
C GLN A 9 0.13 4.19 -19.87
N ALA A 10 -0.54 3.60 -18.87
CA ALA A 10 -0.60 4.14 -17.51
C ALA A 10 0.79 4.25 -16.86
N PHE A 11 1.66 3.27 -17.12
CA PHE A 11 3.06 3.29 -16.69
C PHE A 11 3.84 4.44 -17.35
N ASN A 12 3.76 4.57 -18.67
CA ASN A 12 4.52 5.58 -19.42
C ASN A 12 3.99 7.02 -19.23
N THR A 13 2.71 7.21 -18.89
CA THR A 13 2.11 8.54 -18.71
C THR A 13 2.15 9.04 -17.27
N GLY A 14 2.80 8.32 -16.36
CA GLY A 14 2.90 8.74 -14.96
C GLY A 14 1.56 8.70 -14.23
N ARG A 15 0.56 7.91 -14.69
CA ARG A 15 -0.72 7.76 -13.96
C ARG A 15 -0.61 7.05 -12.61
N TYR A 16 0.60 6.60 -12.26
CA TYR A 16 0.97 6.10 -10.94
C TYR A 16 1.64 7.15 -10.05
N GLU A 17 1.86 8.37 -10.54
CA GLU A 17 2.29 9.48 -9.70
C GLU A 17 1.23 9.77 -8.64
N LYS A 18 1.68 9.99 -7.40
CA LYS A 18 0.79 10.37 -6.30
C LYS A 18 0.22 11.75 -6.59
N VAL A 19 -1.04 11.78 -6.98
CA VAL A 19 -1.78 13.02 -7.20
C VAL A 19 -1.85 13.77 -5.86
N THR A 20 -1.35 15.01 -5.84
CA THR A 20 -1.47 15.88 -4.67
C THR A 20 -2.89 16.45 -4.59
N GLY A 21 -3.59 16.22 -3.48
CA GLY A 21 -4.95 16.72 -3.25
C GLY A 21 -5.88 15.67 -2.65
N LEU A 22 -7.19 16.00 -2.62
CA LEU A 22 -8.27 15.17 -2.10
C LEU A 22 -9.30 14.88 -3.19
N PHE A 23 -8.89 14.16 -4.23
CA PHE A 23 -9.75 13.85 -5.37
C PHE A 23 -9.52 12.42 -5.89
N GLY A 24 -10.57 11.76 -6.34
CA GLY A 24 -10.53 10.38 -6.82
C GLY A 24 -10.04 9.42 -5.73
N LYS A 25 -8.99 8.65 -6.04
CA LYS A 25 -8.40 7.65 -5.13
C LYS A 25 -7.94 8.22 -3.78
N TYR A 26 -7.62 9.51 -3.71
CA TYR A 26 -7.04 10.16 -2.53
C TYR A 26 -8.06 11.00 -1.77
N ASP A 27 -9.34 10.66 -1.81
CA ASP A 27 -10.40 11.41 -1.14
C ASP A 27 -10.26 11.46 0.40
N ASN A 28 -11.14 12.23 1.03
CA ASN A 28 -11.19 12.37 2.48
C ASN A 28 -11.50 11.04 3.18
N VAL A 29 -12.31 10.16 2.57
CA VAL A 29 -12.75 8.91 3.19
C VAL A 29 -11.56 7.97 3.31
N ARG A 30 -10.81 7.76 2.23
CA ARG A 30 -9.63 6.91 2.26
C ARG A 30 -8.59 7.42 3.24
N ARG A 31 -8.17 8.68 3.08
CA ARG A 31 -7.01 9.20 3.81
C ARG A 31 -7.28 9.46 5.29
N LEU A 32 -8.50 9.88 5.63
CA LEU A 32 -8.84 10.24 7.01
C LEU A 32 -9.54 9.11 7.76
N TRP A 33 -10.01 8.07 7.08
CA TRP A 33 -10.73 6.98 7.72
C TRP A 33 -10.25 5.59 7.32
N GLU A 34 -10.34 5.20 6.05
CA GLU A 34 -10.05 3.81 5.63
C GLU A 34 -8.60 3.42 5.94
N ASP A 35 -7.63 4.28 5.63
CA ASP A 35 -6.22 4.03 5.90
C ASP A 35 -5.97 3.87 7.42
N GLN A 36 -6.60 4.70 8.26
CA GLN A 36 -6.46 4.61 9.71
C GLN A 36 -7.05 3.33 10.28
N ILE A 37 -8.27 2.98 9.88
CA ILE A 37 -8.94 1.75 10.34
C ILE A 37 -8.17 0.52 9.87
N THR A 38 -7.70 0.53 8.62
CA THR A 38 -6.85 -0.54 8.07
C THR A 38 -5.56 -0.69 8.88
N SER A 39 -4.88 0.41 9.20
CA SER A 39 -3.67 0.41 10.03
C SER A 39 -3.92 -0.17 11.42
N ILE A 40 -5.00 0.26 12.10
CA ILE A 40 -5.39 -0.25 13.42
C ILE A 40 -5.63 -1.76 13.37
N PHE A 41 -6.32 -2.25 12.35
CA PHE A 41 -6.63 -3.66 12.18
C PHE A 41 -5.37 -4.51 11.90
N LEU A 42 -4.45 -4.00 11.08
CA LEU A 42 -3.23 -4.72 10.70
C LEU A 42 -2.17 -4.72 11.81
N ARG A 43 -2.12 -3.68 12.65
CA ARG A 43 -1.12 -3.49 13.71
C ARG A 43 -0.79 -4.74 14.55
N PRO A 44 -1.75 -5.43 15.20
CA PRO A 44 -1.41 -6.58 16.02
C PRO A 44 -0.78 -7.72 15.20
N HIS A 45 -1.25 -7.93 13.96
CA HIS A 45 -0.75 -9.00 13.10
C HIS A 45 0.65 -8.70 12.55
N LEU A 46 0.89 -7.45 12.12
CA LEU A 46 2.20 -7.01 11.64
C LEU A 46 3.24 -7.04 12.77
N ASN A 47 2.89 -6.55 13.96
CA ASN A 47 3.80 -6.55 15.11
C ASN A 47 4.19 -7.98 15.52
N ASN A 48 3.21 -8.88 15.61
CA ASN A 48 3.47 -10.29 15.92
C ASN A 48 4.37 -10.95 14.87
N LEU A 49 4.15 -10.68 13.58
CA LEU A 49 4.96 -11.23 12.49
C LEU A 49 6.39 -10.70 12.51
N VAL A 50 6.56 -9.40 12.71
CA VAL A 50 7.87 -8.74 12.82
C VAL A 50 8.65 -9.31 14.01
N ASP A 51 8.02 -9.44 15.17
CA ASP A 51 8.65 -9.98 16.37
C ASP A 51 9.05 -11.46 16.19
N TYR A 52 8.19 -12.25 15.57
CA TYR A 52 8.49 -13.64 15.23
C TYR A 52 9.71 -13.75 14.31
N LYS A 53 9.78 -12.93 13.25
CA LYS A 53 10.90 -12.92 12.30
C LYS A 53 12.19 -12.42 12.94
N LYS A 54 12.12 -11.37 13.78
CA LYS A 54 13.26 -10.84 14.55
C LYS A 54 13.89 -11.89 15.45
N LYS A 55 13.07 -12.64 16.22
CA LYS A 55 13.56 -13.72 17.12
C LYS A 55 14.32 -14.82 16.39
N ARG A 56 14.08 -14.99 15.09
CA ARG A 56 14.67 -16.02 14.24
C ARG A 56 15.77 -15.49 13.31
N LEU A 57 16.10 -14.20 13.41
CA LEU A 57 17.03 -13.52 12.50
C LEU A 57 16.62 -13.64 11.02
N GLU A 58 15.32 -13.74 10.76
CA GLU A 58 14.76 -13.85 9.41
C GLU A 58 14.33 -12.48 8.87
N ARG A 59 14.40 -12.32 7.54
CA ARG A 59 13.86 -11.15 6.85
C ARG A 59 12.36 -11.32 6.60
N LEU A 60 11.63 -10.20 6.61
CA LEU A 60 10.25 -10.13 6.12
C LEU A 60 10.25 -9.88 4.61
N ARG A 61 9.36 -10.56 3.88
CA ARG A 61 9.13 -10.34 2.45
C ARG A 61 7.67 -9.93 2.27
N ILE A 62 7.45 -8.90 1.46
CA ILE A 62 6.12 -8.34 1.21
C ILE A 62 5.82 -8.46 -0.29
N LEU A 63 4.64 -8.95 -0.62
CA LEU A 63 4.10 -9.00 -1.96
C LEU A 63 2.76 -8.25 -1.97
N ASP A 64 2.70 -7.14 -2.68
CA ASP A 64 1.49 -6.32 -2.81
C ASP A 64 0.85 -6.59 -4.18
N LEU A 65 -0.31 -7.26 -4.18
CA LEU A 65 -1.05 -7.62 -5.38
C LEU A 65 -2.14 -6.59 -5.63
N GLY A 66 -2.15 -6.03 -6.84
CA GLY A 66 -3.04 -4.90 -7.15
C GLY A 66 -2.58 -3.59 -6.50
N CYS A 67 -1.27 -3.43 -6.28
CA CYS A 67 -0.65 -2.34 -5.53
C CYS A 67 -0.96 -0.93 -6.04
N GLY A 68 -1.38 -0.78 -7.30
CA GLY A 68 -1.66 0.52 -7.91
C GLY A 68 -0.46 1.47 -7.80
N ALA A 69 -0.62 2.58 -7.08
CA ALA A 69 0.42 3.58 -6.83
C ALA A 69 1.28 3.26 -5.58
N ALA A 70 1.29 2.01 -5.13
CA ALA A 70 2.04 1.50 -3.98
C ALA A 70 1.67 2.09 -2.60
N ASP A 71 0.52 2.77 -2.47
CA ASP A 71 0.09 3.35 -1.19
C ASP A 71 -0.12 2.31 -0.09
N GLY A 72 -0.45 1.06 -0.46
CA GLY A 72 -0.60 -0.04 0.50
C GLY A 72 0.71 -0.39 1.20
N TYR A 73 1.84 -0.35 0.49
CA TYR A 73 3.16 -0.54 1.07
C TYR A 73 3.50 0.60 2.05
N ASP A 74 3.25 1.85 1.66
CA ASP A 74 3.50 2.99 2.53
C ASP A 74 2.63 2.95 3.79
N LEU A 75 1.38 2.52 3.65
CA LEU A 75 0.46 2.35 4.78
C LEU A 75 1.02 1.37 5.80
N ILE A 76 1.40 0.15 5.37
CA ILE A 76 1.89 -0.89 6.29
C ILE A 76 3.24 -0.53 6.91
N MET A 77 4.08 0.23 6.21
CA MET A 77 5.35 0.73 6.76
C MET A 77 5.15 1.82 7.81
N GLY A 78 4.02 2.54 7.77
CA GLY A 78 3.62 3.51 8.78
C GLY A 78 2.91 2.91 10.00
N VAL A 79 2.59 1.61 9.98
CA VAL A 79 2.02 0.91 11.13
C VAL A 79 3.13 0.71 12.18
N THR A 80 3.05 1.43 13.29
CA THR A 80 4.01 1.35 14.41
C THR A 80 3.56 0.41 15.52
#